data_AF-A0A7C7M302-F1
#
_entry.id   AF-A0A7C7M302-F1
#
_cell.length_a   1.000
_cell.length_b   1.000
_cell.length_c   1.000
_cell.angle_alpha   90.00
_cell.angle_beta   90.00
_cell.angle_gamma   90.00
#
_symmetry.space_group_name_H-M   'P 1'
#
loop_
_entity.id
_entity.type
_entity.pdbx_description
1 polymer ?
#
loop_
_entity_poly.entity_id
_entity_poly.type
_entity_poly.pdbx_seq_one_letter_code
_entity_poly.pdbx_strand_id
1 'polypeptide(L)'
;MRHQDQILIQIQENNMTYSKNYLLTAFLLGFSLMNWGCDDRIPEETTSTSNATITITEKQAISDIDPINVGEVVSGFSKMRIVATLANGSNQAIKDGIITFSCDQAGSFDVISPTTDVDGEVFVIFDPDDAVEAVDKLSTVGEDQFEGAT
;
A
#
# COMPACT_ATOMS: atom_id res chain seq x y z
N MET A 1 -56.41 -47.47 57.50
CA MET A 1 -54.94 -47.37 57.33
C MET A 1 -54.61 -47.84 55.92
N ARG A 2 -53.94 -46.97 55.14
CA ARG A 2 -53.24 -47.21 53.87
C ARG A 2 -54.06 -47.23 52.55
N HIS A 3 -53.83 -46.16 51.77
CA HIS A 3 -54.12 -46.01 50.35
C HIS A 3 -53.45 -47.10 49.49
N GLN A 4 -54.15 -47.53 48.43
CA GLN A 4 -53.58 -48.09 47.22
C GLN A 4 -54.37 -47.50 46.04
N ASP A 5 -53.91 -46.37 45.52
CA ASP A 5 -54.45 -45.78 44.30
C ASP A 5 -53.89 -46.56 43.11
N GLN A 6 -54.75 -47.17 42.29
CA GLN A 6 -54.36 -47.78 41.02
C GLN A 6 -54.60 -46.78 39.89
N ILE A 7 -53.53 -46.35 39.21
CA ILE A 7 -53.62 -45.49 38.02
C ILE A 7 -53.78 -46.39 36.79
N LEU A 8 -54.92 -46.24 36.10
CA LEU A 8 -55.21 -46.89 34.83
C LEU A 8 -54.62 -46.04 33.68
N ILE A 9 -53.63 -46.57 32.96
CA ILE A 9 -53.06 -45.91 31.77
C ILE A 9 -53.84 -46.39 30.55
N GLN A 10 -54.57 -45.49 29.88
CA GLN A 10 -55.11 -45.75 28.55
C GLN A 10 -54.19 -45.14 27.49
N ILE A 11 -53.65 -45.98 26.61
CA ILE A 11 -52.88 -45.57 25.44
C ILE A 11 -53.86 -45.43 24.28
N GLN A 12 -54.07 -44.20 23.77
CA GLN A 12 -54.76 -44.00 22.50
C GLN A 12 -53.78 -44.15 21.34
N GLU A 13 -53.99 -45.15 20.50
CA GLU A 13 -53.32 -45.25 19.20
C GLU A 13 -53.96 -44.25 18.23
N ASN A 14 -53.16 -43.30 17.74
CA ASN A 14 -53.63 -42.31 16.76
C ASN A 14 -53.25 -42.80 15.35
N ASN A 15 -54.23 -43.32 14.61
CA ASN A 15 -54.03 -43.87 13.27
C ASN A 15 -54.22 -42.76 12.22
N MET A 16 -53.16 -42.01 11.92
CA MET A 16 -53.18 -40.92 10.93
C MET A 16 -53.03 -41.46 9.50
N THR A 17 -54.06 -41.31 8.68
CA THR A 17 -54.05 -41.69 7.25
C THR A 17 -53.63 -40.50 6.38
N TYR A 18 -52.44 -40.54 5.78
CA TYR A 18 -51.95 -39.48 4.88
C TYR A 18 -52.39 -39.72 3.43
N SER A 19 -52.99 -38.69 2.80
CA SER A 19 -53.48 -38.79 1.42
C SER A 19 -52.38 -38.50 0.39
N LYS A 20 -52.32 -39.36 -0.64
CA LYS A 20 -51.24 -39.49 -1.65
C LYS A 20 -50.98 -38.25 -2.52
N ASN A 21 -51.86 -37.25 -2.48
CA ASN A 21 -51.80 -36.06 -3.35
C ASN A 21 -50.96 -34.91 -2.78
N TYR A 22 -50.67 -34.91 -1.47
CA TYR A 22 -49.81 -33.90 -0.84
C TYR A 22 -48.31 -34.16 -1.07
N LEU A 23 -47.95 -35.39 -1.44
CA LEU A 23 -46.57 -35.76 -1.75
C LEU A 23 -46.08 -35.15 -3.07
N LEU A 24 -46.99 -34.99 -4.04
CA LEU A 24 -46.64 -34.45 -5.36
C LEU A 24 -46.51 -32.92 -5.35
N THR A 25 -47.34 -32.23 -4.55
CA THR A 25 -47.26 -30.77 -4.38
C THR A 25 -46.05 -30.34 -3.56
N ALA A 26 -45.61 -31.16 -2.59
CA ALA A 26 -44.39 -30.92 -1.83
C ALA A 26 -43.11 -31.01 -2.71
N PHE A 27 -43.11 -31.86 -3.73
CA PHE A 27 -41.96 -32.05 -4.62
C PHE A 27 -41.73 -30.86 -5.56
N LEU A 28 -42.80 -30.22 -6.05
CA LEU A 28 -42.73 -29.05 -6.94
C LEU A 28 -42.29 -27.76 -6.22
N LEU A 29 -42.62 -27.61 -4.93
CA LEU A 29 -42.18 -26.49 -4.09
C LEU A 29 -40.73 -26.61 -3.62
N GLY A 30 -40.14 -27.82 -3.65
CA GLY A 30 -38.75 -28.04 -3.26
C GLY A 30 -37.72 -27.61 -4.31
N PHE A 31 -38.06 -27.67 -5.59
CA PHE A 31 -37.15 -27.30 -6.69
C PHE A 31 -37.02 -25.78 -6.90
N SER A 32 -37.97 -24.97 -6.43
CA SER A 32 -37.88 -23.50 -6.55
C SER A 32 -36.91 -22.87 -5.55
N LEU A 33 -36.54 -23.59 -4.48
CA LEU A 33 -35.61 -23.10 -3.45
C LEU A 33 -34.13 -23.38 -3.77
N MET A 34 -33.85 -24.13 -4.84
CA MET A 34 -32.47 -24.45 -5.27
C MET A 34 -31.82 -23.35 -6.14
N ASN A 35 -32.50 -22.24 -6.40
CA ASN A 35 -31.96 -21.10 -7.16
C ASN A 35 -31.46 -19.93 -6.31
N TRP A 36 -31.47 -20.04 -4.98
CA TRP A 36 -30.99 -18.98 -4.07
C TRP A 36 -29.61 -19.25 -3.46
N GLY A 37 -28.90 -20.26 -3.97
CA GLY A 37 -27.61 -20.69 -3.44
C GLY A 37 -26.36 -20.14 -4.12
N CYS A 38 -26.47 -19.34 -5.18
CA CYS A 38 -25.28 -18.69 -5.74
C CYS A 38 -25.08 -17.34 -5.05
N ASP A 39 -24.25 -17.36 -4.00
CA ASP A 39 -23.57 -16.17 -3.49
C ASP A 39 -22.71 -15.61 -4.64
N ASP A 40 -23.28 -14.71 -5.44
CA ASP A 40 -22.59 -14.03 -6.55
C ASP A 40 -21.67 -12.92 -6.03
N ARG A 41 -20.97 -13.21 -4.93
CA ARG A 41 -19.79 -12.44 -4.54
C ARG A 41 -18.70 -12.80 -5.53
N ILE A 42 -18.77 -12.16 -6.68
CA ILE A 42 -17.56 -11.76 -7.39
C ILE A 42 -16.73 -11.04 -6.31
N PRO A 43 -15.52 -11.53 -5.96
CA PRO A 43 -14.62 -10.70 -5.21
C PRO A 43 -14.55 -9.42 -6.01
N GLU A 44 -14.99 -8.30 -5.43
CA GLU A 44 -14.52 -7.04 -5.95
C GLU A 44 -13.02 -7.14 -5.72
N GLU A 45 -12.32 -7.62 -6.75
CA GLU A 45 -10.93 -7.33 -6.97
C GLU A 45 -10.95 -5.81 -7.00
N THR A 46 -10.88 -5.21 -5.81
CA THR A 46 -10.37 -3.87 -5.66
C THR A 46 -8.92 -4.06 -6.04
N THR A 47 -8.68 -4.24 -7.34
CA THR A 47 -7.51 -3.71 -7.96
C THR A 47 -7.53 -2.28 -7.50
N SER A 48 -6.76 -2.02 -6.45
CA SER A 48 -6.23 -0.71 -6.19
C SER A 48 -5.32 -0.44 -7.38
N THR A 49 -5.91 -0.24 -8.55
CA THR A 49 -5.29 0.37 -9.71
C THR A 49 -5.13 1.82 -9.31
N SER A 50 -4.19 2.03 -8.38
CA SER A 50 -3.58 3.32 -8.22
C SER A 50 -2.95 3.62 -9.57
N ASN A 51 -3.52 4.59 -10.26
CA ASN A 51 -2.93 5.16 -11.45
C ASN A 51 -1.87 6.22 -11.08
N ALA A 52 -1.44 6.23 -9.81
CA ALA A 52 -0.43 7.14 -9.34
C ALA A 52 0.96 6.74 -9.87
N THR A 53 1.75 7.75 -10.22
CA THR A 53 3.13 7.61 -10.68
C THR A 53 4.05 8.35 -9.73
N ILE A 54 5.15 7.70 -9.34
CA ILE A 54 6.27 8.34 -8.65
C ILE A 54 7.37 8.57 -9.67
N THR A 55 7.87 9.80 -9.78
CA THR A 55 8.95 10.16 -10.70
C THR A 55 10.07 10.84 -9.93
N ILE A 56 11.32 10.42 -10.14
CA ILE A 56 12.48 11.18 -9.67
C ILE A 56 12.74 12.30 -10.67
N THR A 57 12.52 13.55 -10.26
CA THR A 57 12.63 14.73 -11.11
C THR A 57 14.02 15.37 -11.05
N GLU A 58 14.71 15.21 -9.93
CA GLU A 58 16.05 15.77 -9.73
C GLU A 58 16.92 14.78 -8.94
N LYS A 59 18.20 14.69 -9.33
CA LYS A 59 19.26 14.06 -8.55
C LYS A 59 20.49 14.92 -8.67
N GLN A 60 20.97 15.43 -7.54
CA GLN A 60 22.07 16.38 -7.50
C GLN A 60 23.05 16.01 -6.39
N ALA A 61 24.33 15.97 -6.72
CA ALA A 61 25.40 15.82 -5.74
C ALA A 61 25.53 17.12 -4.93
N ILE A 62 25.67 17.01 -3.61
CA ILE A 62 25.80 18.15 -2.69
C ILE A 62 27.01 17.97 -1.77
N SER A 63 27.56 19.09 -1.29
CA SER A 63 28.70 19.06 -0.36
C SER A 63 28.26 18.73 1.07
N ASP A 64 29.22 18.30 1.91
CA ASP A 64 29.01 18.04 3.34
C ASP A 64 28.96 19.31 4.20
N ILE A 65 29.65 20.38 3.77
CA ILE A 65 29.92 21.55 4.61
C ILE A 65 28.80 22.60 4.48
N ASP A 66 28.15 22.64 3.32
CA ASP A 66 26.91 23.36 3.06
C ASP A 66 26.19 22.68 1.89
N PRO A 67 24.85 22.69 1.78
CA PRO A 67 24.12 22.13 0.65
C PRO A 67 24.26 23.02 -0.60
N ILE A 68 25.50 23.36 -0.95
CA ILE A 68 25.90 23.88 -2.24
C ILE A 68 25.95 22.71 -3.23
N ASN A 69 25.47 22.96 -4.44
CA ASN A 69 25.59 22.02 -5.53
C ASN A 69 27.07 21.86 -5.85
N VAL A 70 27.62 20.69 -5.57
CA VAL A 70 28.92 20.29 -6.13
C VAL A 70 28.64 19.83 -7.55
N GLY A 71 29.51 20.14 -8.50
CA GLY A 71 29.29 19.83 -9.91
C GLY A 71 29.25 18.33 -10.22
N GLU A 72 30.04 17.89 -11.21
CA GLU A 72 30.14 16.46 -11.52
C GLU A 72 31.11 15.79 -10.53
N VAL A 73 30.64 14.79 -9.77
CA VAL A 73 31.53 13.96 -8.96
C VAL A 73 32.38 13.07 -9.87
N VAL A 74 33.71 13.28 -9.89
CA VAL A 74 34.65 12.55 -10.76
C VAL A 74 35.25 11.32 -10.08
N SER A 75 35.40 11.34 -8.76
CA SER A 75 35.69 10.15 -7.95
C SER A 75 35.20 10.32 -6.52
N GLY A 76 35.08 9.24 -5.74
CA GLY A 76 34.58 9.29 -4.37
C GLY A 76 33.06 9.40 -4.27
N PHE A 77 32.56 9.63 -3.05
CA PHE A 77 31.13 9.72 -2.76
C PHE A 77 30.76 11.11 -2.26
N SER A 78 29.58 11.56 -2.67
CA SER A 78 28.96 12.81 -2.24
C SER A 78 27.54 12.50 -1.80
N LYS A 79 27.05 13.26 -0.83
CA LYS A 79 25.62 13.28 -0.49
C LYS A 79 24.81 13.60 -1.74
N MET A 80 23.65 12.97 -1.86
CA MET A 80 22.77 13.15 -3.01
C MET A 80 21.44 13.74 -2.58
N ARG A 81 21.13 14.94 -3.06
CA ARG A 81 19.76 15.48 -3.04
C ARG A 81 18.93 14.76 -4.09
N ILE A 82 17.81 14.19 -3.68
CA ILE A 82 16.86 13.51 -4.55
C ILE A 82 15.51 14.20 -4.40
N VAL A 83 14.92 14.60 -5.53
CA VAL A 83 13.57 15.14 -5.58
C VAL A 83 12.68 14.14 -6.31
N ALA A 84 11.54 13.83 -5.70
CA ALA A 84 10.54 12.95 -6.27
C ALA A 84 9.16 13.59 -6.24
N THR A 85 8.37 13.34 -7.28
CA THR A 85 6.99 13.80 -7.39
C THR A 85 6.03 12.61 -7.42
N LEU A 86 4.88 12.77 -6.76
CA LEU A 86 3.76 11.83 -6.78
C LEU A 86 2.57 12.50 -7.47
N ALA A 87 2.12 11.91 -8.57
CA ALA A 87 0.97 12.41 -9.32
C ALA A 87 -0.03 11.28 -9.62
N ASN A 88 -1.31 11.61 -9.75
CA ASN A 88 -2.34 10.66 -10.18
C ASN A 88 -2.30 10.40 -11.69
N GLY A 89 -3.15 9.51 -12.21
CA GLY A 89 -3.17 9.18 -13.64
C GLY A 89 -3.63 10.30 -14.58
N SER A 90 -3.98 11.47 -14.05
CA SER A 90 -4.25 12.72 -14.80
C SER A 90 -3.10 13.73 -14.67
N ASN A 91 -1.93 13.31 -14.17
CA ASN A 91 -0.77 14.16 -13.88
C ASN A 91 -1.05 15.29 -12.89
N GLN A 92 -2.05 15.13 -12.02
CA GLN A 92 -2.29 16.06 -10.93
C GLN A 92 -1.49 15.65 -9.71
N ALA A 93 -0.81 16.61 -9.09
CA ALA A 93 -0.08 16.42 -7.84
C ALA A 93 -0.95 15.79 -6.76
N ILE A 94 -0.39 14.81 -6.06
CA ILE A 94 -1.00 14.20 -4.87
C ILE A 94 -0.31 14.80 -3.66
N LYS A 95 -1.02 15.65 -2.93
CA LYS A 95 -0.60 16.19 -1.64
C LYS A 95 -0.78 15.17 -0.52
N ASP A 96 0.07 15.26 0.50
CA ASP A 96 0.04 14.45 1.72
C ASP A 96 0.21 12.93 1.49
N GLY A 97 0.80 12.56 0.34
CA GLY A 97 1.15 11.19 0.00
C GLY A 97 2.51 10.81 0.59
N ILE A 98 2.66 9.55 1.01
CA ILE A 98 3.91 9.05 1.61
C ILE A 98 4.75 8.39 0.52
N ILE A 99 5.98 8.87 0.34
CA ILE A 99 7.00 8.20 -0.48
C ILE A 99 8.02 7.60 0.46
N THR A 100 8.34 6.31 0.31
CA THR A 100 9.33 5.62 1.16
C THR A 100 10.60 5.33 0.38
N PHE A 101 11.72 5.78 0.93
CA PHE A 101 13.05 5.58 0.38
C PHE A 101 13.77 4.45 1.12
N SER A 102 14.52 3.65 0.38
CA SER A 102 15.37 2.59 0.94
C SER A 102 16.57 2.37 0.02
N CYS A 103 17.65 1.84 0.58
CA CYS A 103 18.88 1.51 -0.15
C CYS A 103 19.34 0.12 0.29
N ASP A 104 19.93 -0.65 -0.63
CA ASP A 104 20.54 -1.95 -0.38
C ASP A 104 22.07 -1.86 -0.15
N GLN A 105 22.62 -0.65 -0.15
CA GLN A 105 24.02 -0.34 0.11
C GLN A 105 24.19 0.39 1.45
N ALA A 106 25.44 0.52 1.90
CA ALA A 106 25.77 1.29 3.09
C ALA A 106 25.44 2.77 2.89
N GLY A 107 24.81 3.39 3.88
CA GLY A 107 24.34 4.77 3.82
C GLY A 107 22.99 4.96 4.50
N SER A 108 22.52 6.20 4.53
CA SER A 108 21.27 6.57 5.18
C SER A 108 20.56 7.71 4.45
N PHE A 109 19.24 7.75 4.55
CA PHE A 109 18.46 8.92 4.17
C PHE A 109 18.24 9.79 5.39
N ASP A 110 18.27 11.11 5.22
CA ASP A 110 17.88 12.08 6.25
C ASP A 110 16.43 11.87 6.73
N VAL A 111 15.53 11.51 5.81
CA VAL A 111 14.14 11.14 6.07
C VAL A 111 13.73 9.94 5.19
N ILE A 112 13.23 8.87 5.82
CA ILE A 112 12.88 7.62 5.12
C ILE A 112 11.52 7.69 4.45
N SER A 113 10.53 8.33 5.09
CA SER A 113 9.14 8.36 4.61
C SER A 113 8.56 9.77 4.66
N PRO A 114 9.10 10.73 3.90
CA PRO A 114 8.53 12.06 3.81
C PRO A 114 7.12 12.02 3.20
N THR A 115 6.40 13.10 3.46
CA THR A 115 5.05 13.33 2.96
C THR A 115 5.08 14.44 1.91
N THR A 116 4.43 14.24 0.77
CA THR A 116 4.43 15.18 -0.35
C THR A 116 3.74 16.50 0.00
N ASP A 117 4.28 17.59 -0.51
CA ASP A 117 3.70 18.93 -0.35
C ASP A 117 2.52 19.20 -1.31
N VAL A 118 2.13 20.47 -1.47
CA VAL A 118 1.02 20.87 -2.34
C VAL A 118 1.26 20.59 -3.82
N ASP A 119 2.51 20.55 -4.25
CA ASP A 119 2.93 20.26 -5.63
C ASP A 119 3.20 18.76 -5.83
N GLY A 120 2.96 17.94 -4.80
CA GLY A 120 3.18 16.50 -4.83
C GLY A 120 4.66 16.14 -4.73
N GLU A 121 5.51 17.08 -4.26
CA GLU A 121 6.95 16.94 -4.22
C GLU A 121 7.44 16.51 -2.82
N VAL A 122 8.51 15.71 -2.80
CA VAL A 122 9.38 15.51 -1.63
C VAL A 122 10.83 15.69 -2.05
N PHE A 123 11.66 16.14 -1.11
CA PHE A 123 13.10 16.06 -1.23
C PHE A 123 13.68 15.25 -0.07
N VAL A 124 14.73 14.48 -0.35
CA VAL A 124 15.53 13.75 0.65
C VAL A 124 17.01 13.88 0.31
N ILE A 125 17.85 13.71 1.31
CA ILE A 125 19.30 13.61 1.18
C ILE A 125 19.71 12.18 1.49
N PHE A 126 20.37 11.53 0.53
CA PHE A 126 21.07 10.27 0.75
C PHE A 126 22.53 10.53 1.10
N ASP A 127 22.97 10.00 2.24
CA ASP A 127 24.33 10.05 2.75
C ASP A 127 24.98 8.65 2.66
N PRO A 128 25.87 8.41 1.68
CA PRO A 128 26.58 7.14 1.57
C PRO A 128 27.58 6.96 2.72
N ASP A 129 27.57 5.79 3.36
CA ASP A 129 28.52 5.45 4.43
C ASP A 129 29.84 4.96 3.81
N ASP A 130 30.59 5.89 3.21
CA ASP A 130 31.93 5.64 2.66
C ASP A 130 32.88 6.80 3.02
N ALA A 131 34.14 6.46 3.28
CA ALA A 131 35.18 7.40 3.73
C ALA A 131 35.92 8.08 2.57
N VAL A 132 35.62 7.73 1.30
CA VAL A 132 36.28 8.33 0.14
C VAL A 132 35.56 9.63 -0.25
N GLU A 133 36.17 10.76 0.12
CA GLU A 133 35.68 12.09 -0.26
C GLU A 133 35.51 12.24 -1.78
N ALA A 134 34.41 12.87 -2.19
CA ALA A 134 34.19 13.23 -3.58
C ALA A 134 35.25 14.21 -4.10
N VAL A 135 35.81 13.91 -5.27
CA VAL A 135 36.67 14.80 -6.06
C VAL A 135 35.84 15.38 -7.19
N ASP A 136 35.78 16.70 -7.28
CA ASP A 136 35.14 17.41 -8.38
C ASP A 136 36.05 17.43 -9.63
N LYS A 137 35.44 17.48 -10.81
CA LYS A 137 36.17 17.76 -12.04
C LYS A 137 36.62 19.21 -11.98
N LEU A 138 37.93 19.45 -11.84
CA LEU A 138 38.46 20.74 -12.25
C LEU A 138 38.08 20.96 -13.71
N SER A 139 37.11 21.83 -13.98
CA SER A 139 36.89 22.34 -15.32
C SER A 139 38.19 22.98 -15.76
N THR A 140 38.83 22.38 -16.75
CA THR A 140 40.10 22.75 -17.38
C THR A 140 40.56 24.19 -17.07
N VAL A 141 41.57 24.31 -16.21
CA VAL A 141 42.47 25.47 -15.95
C VAL A 141 41.89 26.85 -16.29
N GLY A 142 41.26 27.51 -15.31
CA GLY A 142 40.90 28.92 -15.46
C GLY A 142 40.09 29.60 -14.35
N GLU A 143 39.39 28.87 -13.48
CA GLU A 143 38.47 29.49 -12.51
C GLU A 143 38.62 28.89 -11.08
N ASP A 144 39.85 28.89 -10.54
CA ASP A 144 40.07 28.74 -9.09
C ASP A 144 39.71 30.03 -8.31
N GLN A 145 38.65 30.74 -8.68
CA GLN A 145 38.30 32.02 -8.05
C GLN A 145 36.78 32.14 -7.87
N PHE A 146 36.37 31.90 -6.62
CA PHE A 146 35.13 32.35 -5.96
C PHE A 146 33.82 31.58 -6.20
N GLU A 147 33.57 30.60 -5.33
CA GLU A 147 32.22 30.28 -4.81
C GLU A 147 32.25 30.38 -3.27
N GLY A 148 32.86 31.45 -2.77
CA GLY A 148 32.99 31.75 -1.34
C GLY A 148 33.29 33.23 -1.15
N ALA A 149 32.27 34.07 -1.28
CA ALA A 149 32.35 35.48 -0.92
C ALA A 149 31.32 35.78 0.19
N THR A 150 31.88 36.02 1.38
CA THR A 150 31.40 36.76 2.57
C THR A 150 29.93 37.16 2.68
#